data_AF-A0A7Z7CLU0-F1
#
_entry.id   AF-A0A7Z7CLU0-F1
#
_cell.length_a   1.000
_cell.length_b   1.000
_cell.length_c   1.000
_cell.angle_alpha   90.00
_cell.angle_beta   90.00
_cell.angle_gamma   90.00
#
_symmetry.space_group_name_H-M   'P 1'
#
loop_
_entity.id
_entity.type
_entity.pdbx_description
1 polymer ?
#
loop_
_entity_poly.entity_id
_entity_poly.type
_entity_poly.pdbx_seq_one_letter_code
_entity_poly.pdbx_strand_id
1 'polypeptide(L)'
;MLVENEVRTVLKEKNNYLLARIDSVVNIGDQKYEGIRFEIWSDREKFEQGITDECIDGQNYIYCSGYAGSSEEDVIRIFEKRSEA
;
A
#
# COMPACT_ATOMS: atom_id res chain seq x y z
N MET A 1 7.09 -1.00 18.19
CA MET A 1 6.46 0.12 17.48
C MET A 1 4.98 -0.19 17.41
N LEU A 2 4.13 0.61 18.04
CA LEU A 2 2.68 0.42 17.98
C LEU A 2 2.12 1.48 17.03
N VAL A 3 1.49 1.04 15.94
CA VAL A 3 0.70 1.92 15.08
C VAL A 3 -0.61 2.19 15.82
N GLU A 4 -0.85 3.45 16.17
CA GLU A 4 -2.04 3.86 16.92
C GLU A 4 -3.25 3.96 16.00
N ASN A 5 -3.03 4.41 14.77
CA ASN A 5 -4.05 4.56 13.75
C ASN A 5 -3.43 4.40 12.36
N GLU A 6 -4.12 3.68 11.47
CA GLU A 6 -3.78 3.57 10.06
C GLU A 6 -5.07 3.85 9.26
N VAL A 7 -5.02 4.85 8.39
CA VAL A 7 -6.11 5.20 7.49
C VAL A 7 -5.66 4.91 6.06
N ARG A 8 -6.47 4.15 5.33
CA ARG A 8 -6.21 3.81 3.93
C ARG A 8 -7.17 4.57 3.05
N THR A 9 -6.62 5.37 2.13
CA THR A 9 -7.38 6.14 1.16
C THR A 9 -7.06 5.64 -0.24
N VAL A 10 -8.07 5.16 -0.96
CA VAL A 10 -7.91 4.76 -2.36
C VAL A 10 -7.83 6.02 -3.22
N LEU A 11 -6.73 6.17 -3.96
CA LEU A 11 -6.51 7.30 -4.86
C LEU A 11 -6.90 6.96 -6.30
N LYS A 12 -6.67 5.71 -6.73
CA LYS A 12 -6.93 5.29 -8.11
C LYS A 12 -7.15 3.77 -8.23
N GLU A 13 -7.94 3.37 -9.22
CA GLU A 13 -8.18 1.96 -9.58
C GLU A 13 -8.18 1.78 -11.11
N LYS A 14 -7.58 0.69 -11.60
CA LYS A 14 -7.51 0.34 -13.03
C LYS A 14 -7.09 -1.13 -13.20
N ASN A 15 -7.83 -1.91 -14.00
CA ASN A 15 -7.48 -3.29 -14.38
C ASN A 15 -7.04 -4.18 -13.19
N ASN A 16 -7.86 -4.26 -12.13
CA ASN A 16 -7.58 -4.93 -10.85
C ASN A 16 -6.45 -4.34 -10.00
N TYR A 17 -5.69 -3.37 -10.51
CA TYR A 17 -4.74 -2.62 -9.70
C TYR A 17 -5.42 -1.49 -8.95
N LEU A 18 -4.91 -1.24 -7.75
CA LEU A 18 -5.36 -0.17 -6.87
C LEU A 18 -4.16 0.58 -6.31
N LEU A 19 -4.23 1.91 -6.33
CA LEU A 19 -3.29 2.80 -5.66
C LEU A 19 -3.95 3.33 -4.39
N ALA A 20 -3.36 3.03 -3.24
CA ALA A 20 -3.77 3.56 -1.95
C ALA A 20 -2.68 4.47 -1.37
N ARG A 21 -3.13 5.52 -0.67
CA ARG A 21 -2.32 6.27 0.29
C ARG A 21 -2.63 5.77 1.68
N ILE A 22 -1.59 5.55 2.46
CA ILE A 22 -1.67 5.09 3.83
C ILE A 22 -1.10 6.18 4.73
N ASP A 23 -1.98 6.76 5.54
CA ASP A 23 -1.64 7.72 6.57
C ASP A 23 -1.61 6.96 7.92
N SER A 24 -0.54 7.12 8.66
CA SER A 24 -0.32 6.38 9.92
C SER A 24 0.20 7.29 11.01
N VAL A 25 -0.19 6.98 12.25
CA VAL A 25 0.36 7.61 13.45
C VAL A 25 1.04 6.54 14.28
N VAL A 26 2.31 6.77 14.59
CA VAL A 26 3.16 5.83 15.33
C VAL A 26 3.70 6.51 16.58
N ASN A 27 3.61 5.82 17.71
CA ASN A 27 4.25 6.26 18.95
C ASN A 27 5.64 5.64 19.09
N ILE A 28 6.65 6.49 19.31
CA ILE A 28 8.02 6.08 19.64
C ILE A 28 8.41 6.80 20.94
N GLY A 29 8.47 6.04 22.03
CA GLY A 29 8.53 6.63 23.38
C GLY A 29 7.28 7.45 23.65
N ASP A 30 7.45 8.68 24.12
CA ASP A 30 6.36 9.62 24.40
C ASP A 30 6.07 10.56 23.21
N GLN A 31 6.65 10.30 22.03
CA GLN A 31 6.50 11.12 20.84
C GLN A 31 5.62 10.45 19.78
N LYS A 32 4.76 11.25 19.15
CA LYS A 32 3.92 10.88 18.01
C LYS A 32 4.59 11.26 16.71
N TYR A 33 4.62 10.31 15.77
CA TYR A 33 5.14 10.50 14.42
C TYR A 33 4.04 10.21 13.41
N GLU A 34 3.85 11.12 12.48
CA GLU A 34 2.97 10.93 11.34
C GLU A 34 3.78 10.38 10.16
N GLY A 35 3.26 9.34 9.53
CA GLY A 35 3.88 8.66 8.41
C GLY A 35 2.93 8.58 7.24
N ILE A 36 3.43 8.89 6.05
CA ILE A 36 2.73 8.69 4.78
C ILE A 36 3.52 7.67 3.96
N ARG A 37 2.81 6.66 3.45
CA ARG A 37 3.33 5.76 2.41
C ARG A 37 2.26 5.53 1.36
N PHE A 38 2.67 5.17 0.16
CA PHE A 38 1.75 4.72 -0.89
C PHE A 38 1.88 3.22 -1.09
N GLU A 39 0.80 2.58 -1.51
CA GLU A 39 0.77 1.16 -1.80
C GLU A 39 0.08 0.92 -3.15
N ILE A 40 0.73 0.14 -4.00
CA ILE A 40 0.11 -0.38 -5.23
C ILE A 40 -0.26 -1.84 -4.99
N TRP A 41 -1.53 -2.13 -5.13
CA TRP A 41 -2.14 -3.43 -4.98
C TRP A 41 -2.49 -4.01 -6.35
N SER A 42 -2.26 -5.30 -6.56
CA SER A 42 -2.64 -6.03 -7.79
C SER A 42 -3.93 -6.83 -7.66
N ASP A 43 -4.50 -6.88 -6.45
CA ASP A 43 -5.72 -7.59 -6.13
C ASP A 43 -6.55 -6.81 -5.11
N ARG A 44 -7.79 -6.48 -5.50
CA ARG A 44 -8.73 -5.69 -4.68
C ARG A 44 -9.24 -6.47 -3.47
N GLU A 45 -9.46 -7.76 -3.60
CA GLU A 45 -9.95 -8.59 -2.51
C GLU A 45 -8.86 -8.74 -1.45
N LYS A 46 -7.61 -8.94 -1.88
CA LYS A 46 -6.46 -9.00 -0.96
C LYS A 46 -6.19 -7.68 -0.25
N PHE A 47 -6.44 -6.54 -0.91
CA PHE A 47 -6.41 -5.23 -0.27
C PHE A 47 -7.43 -5.12 0.88
N GLU A 48 -8.66 -5.54 0.65
CA GLU A 48 -9.74 -5.50 1.65
C GLU A 48 -9.48 -6.46 2.82
N GLN A 49 -8.88 -7.63 2.53
CA GLN A 49 -8.45 -8.59 3.54
C GLN A 49 -7.18 -8.15 4.28
N GLY A 50 -6.44 -7.18 3.75
CA GLY A 50 -5.17 -6.73 4.29
C GLY A 50 -4.01 -7.72 4.10
N ILE A 51 -4.10 -8.59 3.08
CA ILE A 51 -3.13 -9.65 2.82
C ILE A 51 -2.12 -9.19 1.76
N THR A 52 -0.89 -8.88 2.19
CA THR A 52 0.15 -8.34 1.30
C THR A 52 0.81 -9.39 0.41
N ASP A 53 0.90 -10.63 0.89
CA ASP A 53 1.54 -11.76 0.25
C ASP A 53 1.05 -13.08 0.86
N GLU A 54 1.09 -14.16 0.07
CA GLU A 54 0.68 -15.50 0.49
C GLU A 54 1.59 -16.56 -0.13
N CYS A 55 1.71 -17.70 0.56
CA CYS A 55 2.32 -18.91 0.02
C CYS A 55 1.23 -19.95 -0.24
N ILE A 56 0.99 -20.27 -1.51
CA ILE A 56 -0.02 -21.24 -1.95
C ILE A 56 0.72 -22.34 -2.70
N ASP A 57 0.58 -23.59 -2.26
CA ASP A 57 1.22 -24.76 -2.85
C ASP A 57 2.75 -24.63 -3.05
N GLY A 58 3.41 -23.92 -2.12
CA GLY A 58 4.85 -23.67 -2.16
C GLY A 58 5.29 -22.53 -3.09
N GLN A 59 4.34 -21.84 -3.74
CA GLN A 59 4.59 -20.65 -4.54
C GLN A 59 4.21 -19.38 -3.77
N ASN A 60 5.09 -18.38 -3.79
CA ASN A 60 4.84 -17.08 -3.18
C ASN A 60 4.14 -16.14 -4.18
N TYR A 61 3.07 -15.49 -3.71
CA TYR A 61 2.32 -14.48 -4.43
C TYR A 61 2.43 -13.17 -3.66
N ILE A 62 2.76 -12.08 -4.35
CA ILE A 62 2.88 -10.74 -3.75
C ILE A 62 1.79 -9.87 -4.35
N TYR A 63 0.92 -9.34 -3.49
CA TYR A 63 -0.24 -8.54 -3.89
C TYR A 63 -0.01 -7.04 -3.66
N CYS A 64 0.93 -6.66 -2.80
CA CYS A 64 1.18 -5.26 -2.44
C CYS A 64 2.65 -4.86 -2.67
N SER A 65 2.85 -3.66 -3.21
CA SER A 65 4.14 -2.96 -3.26
C SER A 65 4.05 -1.64 -2.52
N GLY A 66 4.84 -1.46 -1.46
CA GLY A 66 4.91 -0.22 -0.68
C GLY A 66 5.97 0.76 -1.18
N TYR A 67 5.64 2.05 -1.14
CA TYR A 67 6.48 3.17 -1.56
C TYR A 67 6.52 4.23 -0.45
N ALA A 68 7.55 4.13 0.39
CA ALA A 68 7.83 5.12 1.44
C ALA A 68 8.86 6.14 0.95
N GLY A 69 8.67 7.42 1.29
CA GLY A 69 9.58 8.50 0.88
C GLY A 69 9.50 8.89 -0.60
N SER A 70 8.56 8.33 -1.36
CA SER A 70 8.24 8.74 -2.73
C SER A 70 7.19 9.84 -2.74
N SER A 71 7.22 10.70 -3.78
CA SER A 71 6.14 11.65 -4.03
C SER A 71 4.90 10.93 -4.58
N GLU A 72 3.72 11.51 -4.39
CA GLU A 72 2.47 10.98 -4.96
C GLU A 72 2.55 10.89 -6.49
N GLU A 73 3.11 11.92 -7.13
CA GLU A 73 3.27 12.02 -8.58
C GLU A 73 4.14 10.89 -9.15
N ASP A 74 5.24 10.56 -8.48
CA ASP A 74 6.11 9.45 -8.89
C ASP A 74 5.39 8.11 -8.78
N VAL A 75 4.64 7.89 -7.70
CA VAL A 75 3.91 6.63 -7.50
C VAL A 75 2.75 6.50 -8.48
N ILE A 76 2.04 7.59 -8.79
CA ILE A 76 1.01 7.60 -9.84
C ILE A 76 1.61 7.18 -11.19
N ARG A 77 2.81 7.70 -11.55
CA ARG A 77 3.48 7.29 -12.81
C ARG A 77 3.83 5.81 -12.82
N ILE A 78 4.27 5.26 -11.69
CA ILE A 78 4.55 3.81 -11.56
C ILE A 78 3.25 3.01 -11.69
N PHE A 79 2.17 3.47 -11.07
CA PHE A 79 0.85 2.84 -11.13
C PHE A 79 0.32 2.78 -12.57
N GLU A 80 0.37 3.88 -13.32
CA GLU A 80 -0.08 3.88 -14.72
C GLU A 80 0.70 2.87 -15.55
N LYS A 81 2.02 2.83 -15.41
CA LYS A 81 2.86 1.89 -16.16
C LYS A 81 2.53 0.43 -15.83
N ARG A 82 2.20 0.11 -14.57
CA ARG A 82 1.90 -1.26 -14.13
C ARG A 82 0.50 -1.71 -14.53
N SER A 83 -0.47 -0.81 -14.49
CA SER A 83 -1.88 -1.11 -14.80
C SER A 83 -2.19 -1.18 -16.30
N GLU A 84 -1.21 -0.90 -17.16
CA GLU A 84 -1.28 -1.00 -18.62
C GLU A 84 -0.61 -2.26 -19.19
N ALA A 85 0.19 -2.95 -18.38
CA ALA A 85 0.88 -4.18 -18.76
C ALA A 85 -0.04 -5.41 -18.60
#